data_AF-A0A091ANT6-F1
#
_entry.id   AF-A0A091ANT6-F1
#
_cell.length_a   1.000
_cell.length_b   1.000
_cell.length_c   1.000
_cell.angle_alpha   90.00
_cell.angle_beta   90.00
_cell.angle_gamma   90.00
#
_symmetry.space_group_name_H-M   'P 1'
#
loop_
_entity.id
_entity.type
_entity.pdbx_description
1 polymer ?
#
loop_
_entity_poly.entity_id
_entity_poly.type
_entity_poly.pdbx_seq_one_letter_code
_entity_poly.pdbx_strand_id
1 'polypeptide(L)'
;MLLLLPMDGDDTQESELTGILSAAHWATVEIEEGRVVEINFYADRSGIEGWLDAVIVTNNYEPVMEFIDNQMMVLVAPHQRTIDDIVEAYLFRELHDLSV
;
A
#
# COMPACT_ATOMS: atom_id res chain seq x y z
N MET A 1 11.66 -4.78 -0.10
CA MET A 1 10.48 -4.55 -0.94
C MET A 1 9.72 -3.39 -0.35
N LEU A 2 9.30 -2.44 -1.17
CA LEU A 2 8.65 -1.21 -0.74
C LEU A 2 7.19 -1.18 -1.21
N LEU A 3 6.26 -1.27 -0.26
CA LEU A 3 4.82 -1.19 -0.49
C LEU A 3 4.34 0.26 -0.39
N LEU A 4 3.37 0.63 -1.23
CA LEU A 4 2.64 1.90 -1.17
C LEU A 4 1.20 1.66 -0.71
N LEU A 5 0.77 2.36 0.32
CA LEU A 5 -0.58 2.26 0.89
C LEU A 5 -1.26 3.64 0.90
N PRO A 6 -2.46 3.79 0.30
CA PRO A 6 -3.33 4.94 0.53
C PRO A 6 -3.98 4.87 1.93
N MET A 7 -3.73 5.85 2.78
CA MET A 7 -4.17 5.88 4.18
C MET A 7 -5.11 7.05 4.46
N ASP A 8 -6.02 6.88 5.41
CA ASP A 8 -6.91 7.96 5.89
C ASP A 8 -6.25 8.89 6.93
N GLY A 9 -5.05 8.55 7.40
CA GLY A 9 -4.26 9.30 8.37
C GLY A 9 -2.76 8.93 8.33
N ASP A 10 -1.97 9.53 9.23
CA ASP A 10 -0.52 9.34 9.38
C ASP A 10 -0.11 8.68 10.71
N ASP A 11 -1.08 8.19 11.49
CA ASP A 11 -0.85 7.44 12.71
C ASP A 11 -0.75 5.93 12.41
N THR A 12 0.41 5.33 12.67
CA THR A 12 0.66 3.90 12.41
C THR A 12 -0.31 2.95 13.13
N GLN A 13 -0.83 3.33 14.30
CA GLN A 13 -1.70 2.45 15.11
C GLN A 13 -3.18 2.64 14.78
N GLU A 14 -3.60 3.85 14.43
CA GLU A 14 -5.02 4.20 14.28
C GLU A 14 -5.46 4.38 12.83
N SER A 15 -4.53 4.62 11.89
CA SER A 15 -4.89 4.90 10.50
C SER A 15 -5.17 3.62 9.71
N GLU A 16 -6.15 3.71 8.82
CA GLU A 16 -6.62 2.61 8.00
C GLU A 16 -6.38 2.84 6.51
N LEU A 17 -6.24 1.73 5.79
CA LEU A 17 -6.22 1.67 4.34
C LEU A 17 -7.56 2.15 3.78
N THR A 18 -7.47 3.13 2.89
CA THR A 18 -8.59 3.75 2.20
C THR A 18 -8.44 3.68 0.68
N GLY A 19 -9.43 4.17 -0.06
CA GLY A 19 -9.35 4.23 -1.52
C GLY A 19 -8.36 5.28 -2.00
N ILE A 20 -7.80 5.10 -3.20
CA ILE A 20 -6.77 5.99 -3.77
C ILE A 20 -7.25 7.44 -3.83
N LEU A 21 -8.51 7.66 -4.19
CA LEU A 21 -9.09 9.01 -4.31
C LEU A 21 -9.49 9.63 -2.95
N SER A 22 -9.50 8.81 -1.89
CA SER A 22 -9.86 9.20 -0.53
C SER A 22 -8.64 9.31 0.40
N ALA A 23 -7.45 9.01 -0.11
CA ALA A 23 -6.21 9.04 0.66
C ALA A 23 -5.95 10.45 1.20
N ALA A 24 -5.81 10.56 2.53
CA ALA A 24 -5.32 11.76 3.18
C ALA A 24 -3.78 11.75 3.22
N HIS A 25 -3.20 10.57 3.37
CA HIS A 25 -1.76 10.34 3.37
C HIS A 25 -1.43 9.07 2.58
N TRP A 26 -0.15 8.93 2.24
CA TRP A 26 0.43 7.77 1.60
C TRP A 26 1.48 7.21 2.55
N ALA A 27 1.36 5.93 2.90
CA ALA A 27 2.38 5.23 3.66
C ALA A 27 3.28 4.43 2.71
N THR A 28 4.58 4.49 2.93
CA THR A 28 5.51 3.49 2.39
C THR A 28 5.89 2.51 3.49
N VAL A 29 5.82 1.22 3.20
CA VAL A 29 6.21 0.16 4.14
C VAL A 29 7.35 -0.64 3.52
N GLU A 30 8.53 -0.54 4.10
CA GLU A 30 9.71 -1.27 3.66
C GLU A 30 9.80 -2.61 4.40
N ILE A 31 9.87 -3.69 3.63
CA ILE A 31 9.98 -5.07 4.11
C ILE A 31 11.30 -5.68 3.61
N GLU A 32 12.16 -6.07 4.54
CA GLU A 32 13.42 -6.79 4.29
C GLU A 32 13.44 -8.09 5.08
N GLU A 33 13.91 -9.18 4.44
CA GLU A 33 13.99 -10.51 5.07
C GLU A 33 12.71 -10.96 5.80
N GLY A 34 11.54 -10.54 5.28
CA GLY A 34 10.22 -10.87 5.84
C GLY A 34 9.83 -10.05 7.07
N ARG A 35 10.46 -8.91 7.33
CA ARG A 35 10.18 -8.02 8.45
C ARG A 35 10.03 -6.58 7.98
N VAL A 36 9.14 -5.83 8.63
CA VAL A 36 9.06 -4.37 8.44
C VAL A 36 10.32 -3.74 9.02
N VAL A 37 11.02 -2.95 8.21
CA VAL A 37 12.21 -2.20 8.65
C VAL A 37 11.93 -0.71 8.77
N GLU A 38 11.03 -0.17 7.94
CA GLU A 38 10.68 1.25 7.97
C GLU A 38 9.22 1.48 7.52
N ILE A 39 8.58 2.47 8.13
CA ILE A 39 7.28 3.01 7.72
C ILE A 39 7.42 4.53 7.68
N ASN A 40 7.09 5.14 6.54
CA ASN A 40 7.06 6.59 6.38
C ASN A 40 5.69 7.03 5.86
N PHE A 41 5.24 8.21 6.28
CA PHE A 41 4.00 8.82 5.81
C PHE A 41 4.27 10.11 5.03
N TYR A 42 3.49 10.30 3.98
CA TYR A 42 3.61 11.42 3.06
C TYR A 42 2.23 12.00 2.77
N ALA A 43 2.08 13.33 2.86
CA ALA A 43 0.85 13.99 2.43
C ALA A 43 0.66 13.92 0.90
N ASP A 44 1.76 13.76 0.15
CA ASP A 44 1.75 13.69 -1.32
C ASP A 44 2.82 12.71 -1.81
N ARG A 45 2.50 11.93 -2.85
CA ARG A 45 3.40 10.91 -3.41
C ARG A 45 4.67 11.47 -4.05
N SER A 46 4.71 12.76 -4.41
CA SER A 46 5.90 13.42 -4.95
C SER A 46 7.07 13.49 -3.96
N GLY A 47 6.81 13.34 -2.66
CA GLY A 47 7.85 13.26 -1.63
C GLY A 47 8.45 11.86 -1.44
N ILE A 48 7.92 10.86 -2.15
CA ILE A 48 8.39 9.47 -2.03
C ILE A 48 9.59 9.28 -2.95
N GLU A 49 10.72 8.89 -2.35
CA GLU A 49 11.94 8.55 -3.07
C GLU A 49 12.09 7.02 -3.16
N GLY A 50 12.78 6.56 -4.21
CA GLY A 50 13.04 5.13 -4.42
C GLY A 50 12.06 4.44 -5.38
N TRP A 51 12.28 3.14 -5.57
CA TRP A 51 11.44 2.30 -6.43
C TRP A 51 10.33 1.66 -5.59
N LEU A 52 9.08 1.89 -5.97
CA LEU A 52 7.92 1.28 -5.34
C LEU A 52 7.58 -0.03 -6.04
N ASP A 53 7.57 -1.13 -5.28
CA ASP A 53 7.38 -2.47 -5.83
C ASP A 53 5.89 -2.79 -6.05
N ALA A 54 5.04 -2.40 -5.10
CA ALA A 54 3.61 -2.66 -5.18
C ALA A 54 2.77 -1.54 -4.53
N VAL A 55 1.59 -1.29 -5.07
CA VAL A 55 0.53 -0.52 -4.42
C VAL A 55 -0.53 -1.47 -3.87
N ILE A 56 -0.97 -1.22 -2.64
CA ILE A 56 -2.06 -1.95 -2.00
C ILE A 56 -3.36 -1.17 -2.16
N VAL A 57 -4.41 -1.82 -2.66
CA VAL A 57 -5.71 -1.19 -2.92
C VAL A 57 -6.85 -1.94 -2.26
N THR A 58 -7.93 -1.24 -1.91
CA THR A 58 -9.02 -1.83 -1.11
C THR A 58 -9.92 -2.78 -1.91
N ASN A 59 -9.99 -2.63 -3.23
CA ASN A 59 -10.87 -3.41 -4.09
C ASN A 59 -10.46 -3.32 -5.58
N ASN A 60 -11.16 -4.10 -6.42
CA ASN A 60 -10.85 -4.22 -7.86
C ASN A 60 -11.31 -3.03 -8.73
N TYR A 61 -11.99 -2.02 -8.16
CA TYR A 61 -12.54 -0.88 -8.90
C TYR A 61 -11.74 0.41 -8.67
N GLU A 62 -10.61 0.32 -7.99
CA GLU A 62 -9.72 1.44 -7.70
C GLU A 62 -9.05 1.97 -8.99
N PRO A 63 -8.77 3.27 -9.10
CA PRO A 63 -8.21 3.89 -10.31
C PRO A 63 -6.71 3.62 -10.43
N VAL A 64 -6.33 2.37 -10.71
CA VAL A 64 -4.95 1.89 -10.59
C VAL A 64 -4.08 2.06 -11.84
N MET A 65 -4.64 2.62 -12.93
CA MET A 65 -3.99 2.62 -14.24
C MET A 65 -2.60 3.26 -14.20
N GLU A 66 -2.42 4.34 -13.43
CA GLU A 66 -1.12 5.01 -13.29
C GLU A 66 -0.04 4.09 -12.70
N PHE A 67 -0.40 3.17 -11.80
CA PHE A 67 0.55 2.26 -11.18
C PHE A 67 0.96 1.16 -12.15
N ILE A 68 -0.01 0.65 -12.91
CA ILE A 68 0.22 -0.33 -13.99
C ILE A 68 1.14 0.26 -15.06
N ASP A 69 0.89 1.50 -15.49
CA ASP A 69 1.71 2.20 -16.49
C ASP A 69 3.17 2.40 -16.01
N ASN A 70 3.37 2.53 -14.69
CA ASN A 70 4.69 2.60 -14.06
C ASN A 70 5.28 1.23 -13.69
N GLN A 71 4.69 0.13 -14.17
CA GLN A 71 5.13 -1.25 -13.93
C GLN A 71 5.13 -1.65 -12.44
N MET A 72 4.30 -1.00 -11.63
CA MET A 72 4.11 -1.34 -10.23
C MET A 72 3.08 -2.45 -10.10
N MET A 73 3.34 -3.41 -9.21
CA MET A 73 2.38 -4.46 -8.89
C MET A 73 1.16 -3.86 -8.18
N VAL A 74 -0.04 -4.34 -8.49
CA VAL A 74 -1.27 -3.90 -7.84
C VAL A 74 -1.84 -5.08 -7.06
N LEU A 75 -1.77 -4.98 -5.74
CA LEU A 75 -2.26 -5.98 -4.80
C LEU A 75 -3.53 -5.49 -4.13
N VAL A 76 -4.51 -6.37 -4.01
CA VAL A 76 -5.82 -6.02 -3.45
C VAL A 76 -5.95 -6.60 -2.04
N ALA A 77 -6.32 -5.75 -1.09
CA ALA A 77 -6.59 -6.04 0.31
C ALA A 77 -8.09 -5.87 0.59
N PRO A 78 -8.92 -6.92 0.38
CA PRO A 78 -10.38 -6.79 0.49
C PRO A 78 -10.89 -6.67 1.93
N HIS A 79 -10.07 -7.06 2.92
CA HIS A 79 -10.48 -7.17 4.32
C HIS A 79 -9.52 -6.46 5.29
N GLN A 80 -8.25 -6.34 4.93
CA GLN A 80 -7.22 -5.74 5.76
C GLN A 80 -7.39 -4.21 5.79
N ARG A 81 -7.19 -3.61 6.97
CA ARG A 81 -7.36 -2.17 7.20
C ARG A 81 -6.10 -1.55 7.78
N THR A 82 -5.53 -2.14 8.81
CA THR A 82 -4.34 -1.60 9.45
C THR A 82 -3.07 -1.98 8.68
N ILE A 83 -1.98 -1.25 8.90
CA ILE A 83 -0.67 -1.58 8.30
C ILE A 83 -0.24 -2.99 8.70
N ASP A 84 -0.43 -3.36 9.97
CA ASP A 84 -0.07 -4.68 10.49
C ASP A 84 -0.83 -5.80 9.77
N ASP A 85 -2.15 -5.66 9.59
CA ASP A 85 -2.97 -6.64 8.87
C ASP A 85 -2.49 -6.80 7.41
N ILE A 86 -2.13 -5.68 6.76
CA ILE A 86 -1.69 -5.65 5.36
C ILE A 86 -0.33 -6.33 5.21
N VAL A 87 0.60 -6.04 6.11
CA VAL A 87 1.92 -6.67 6.14
C VAL A 87 1.79 -8.16 6.39
N GLU A 88 0.97 -8.56 7.36
CA GLU A 88 0.70 -9.98 7.65
C GLU A 88 0.15 -10.69 6.41
N ALA A 89 -0.90 -10.15 5.80
CA ALA A 89 -1.50 -10.69 4.59
C ALA A 89 -0.50 -10.74 3.42
N TYR A 90 0.38 -9.74 3.29
CA TYR A 90 1.44 -9.77 2.29
C TYR A 90 2.43 -10.93 2.54
N LEU A 91 2.93 -11.07 3.78
CA LEU A 91 3.89 -12.12 4.16
C LEU A 91 3.31 -13.53 3.96
N PHE A 92 2.02 -13.71 4.22
CA PHE A 92 1.30 -14.97 4.00
C PHE A 92 0.77 -15.16 2.56
N ARG A 93 0.99 -14.18 1.67
CA ARG A 93 0.51 -14.19 0.27
C ARG A 93 -1.00 -14.30 0.15
N GLU A 94 -1.72 -13.63 1.04
CA GLU A 94 -3.19 -13.56 1.07
C GLU A 94 -3.75 -12.36 0.30
N LEU A 95 -2.90 -11.40 -0.05
CA LEU A 95 -3.25 -10.34 -1.00
C LEU A 95 -3.28 -10.92 -2.42
N HIS A 96 -4.30 -10.57 -3.19
CA HIS A 96 -4.42 -11.05 -4.57
C HIS A 96 -3.96 -10.01 -5.57
N ASP A 97 -3.26 -10.47 -6.62
CA ASP A 97 -2.97 -9.63 -7.78
C ASP A 97 -4.27 -9.17 -8.43
N LEU A 98 -4.33 -7.88 -8.75
CA LEU A 98 -5.39 -7.38 -9.61
C LEU A 98 -5.22 -8.00 -11.00
N SER A 99 -6.00 -9.04 -11.27
CA SER A 99 -6.06 -9.66 -12.60
C SER A 99 -6.87 -8.74 -13.52
N VAL A 100 -6.18 -8.03 -14.41
CA VAL A 100 -6.78 -7.19 -15.46
C VAL A 100 -7.21 -8.04 -16.64
#